data_AF-A0A5B7C0S2-F1
#
_entry.id   AF-A0A5B7C0S2-F1
#
_cell.length_a   1.000
_cell.length_b   1.000
_cell.length_c   1.000
_cell.angle_alpha   90.00
_cell.angle_beta   90.00
_cell.angle_gamma   90.00
#
_symmetry.space_group_name_H-M   'P 1'
#
loop_
_entity.id
_entity.type
_entity.pdbx_description
1 polymer ?
#
loop_
_entity_poly.entity_id
_entity_poly.type
_entity_poly.pdbx_seq_one_letter_code
_entity_poly.pdbx_strand_id
1 'polypeptide(L)'
;HKHPLLLVEREASFFCDACGNTHEARMSYKCTVCPFWVSQKCASSPSTITRSDHDHDHPLTLAYSLPSLFSKFRCYCDVCHKKMTQEYYWVYYCAGCRYISHLKCVSSSSSS
;
A
#
# COMPACT_ATOMS: atom_id res chain seq x y z
N HIS A 1 27.07 -4.37 28.41
CA HIS A 1 27.03 -2.89 28.42
C HIS A 1 27.21 -2.40 29.86
N LYS A 2 27.95 -1.30 30.13
CA LYS A 2 28.31 -0.86 31.51
C LYS A 2 27.87 0.57 31.86
N HIS A 3 26.85 1.11 31.20
CA HIS A 3 26.34 2.46 31.48
C HIS A 3 24.85 2.44 31.82
N PRO A 4 24.37 3.39 32.65
CA PRO A 4 22.96 3.53 32.98
C PRO A 4 22.15 3.75 31.70
N LEU A 5 21.08 2.98 31.56
CA LEU A 5 20.19 3.00 30.40
C LEU A 5 19.00 3.89 30.71
N LEU A 6 18.69 4.80 29.80
CA LEU A 6 17.52 5.68 29.88
C LEU A 6 16.44 5.14 28.95
N LEU A 7 15.22 4.99 29.46
CA LEU A 7 14.08 4.60 28.65
C LEU A 7 13.69 5.79 27.79
N VAL A 8 13.98 5.71 26.50
CA VAL A 8 13.58 6.70 25.50
C VAL A 8 12.68 6.02 24.48
N GLU A 9 11.56 6.67 24.15
CA GLU A 9 10.69 6.23 23.08
C GLU A 9 11.40 6.54 21.76
N ARG A 10 11.88 5.50 21.07
CA ARG A 10 12.58 5.69 19.80
C ARG A 10 11.53 5.66 18.68
N GLU A 11 11.09 6.83 18.26
CA GLU A 11 10.27 6.99 17.07
C GLU A 11 11.10 6.63 15.83
N ALA A 12 10.88 5.44 15.28
CA ALA A 12 11.44 5.04 14.01
C ALA A 12 10.35 5.23 12.95
N SER A 13 10.25 6.45 12.41
CA SER A 13 9.50 6.64 11.19
C SER A 13 10.22 5.93 10.05
N PHE A 14 9.46 5.27 9.17
CA PHE A 14 10.02 4.59 8.01
C PHE A 14 9.07 4.71 6.82
N PHE A 15 9.64 4.68 5.62
CA PHE A 15 8.85 4.67 4.38
C PHE A 15 8.34 3.25 4.08
N CYS A 16 7.04 3.10 3.86
CA CYS A 16 6.43 1.81 3.49
C CYS A 16 6.28 1.72 1.97
N ASP A 17 7.03 0.80 1.35
CA ASP A 17 7.02 0.54 -0.09
C ASP A 17 5.71 -0.07 -0.60
N ALA A 18 4.84 -0.57 0.30
CA ALA A 18 3.54 -1.07 -0.13
C ALA A 18 2.53 0.06 -0.42
N CYS A 19 2.52 1.12 0.41
CA CYS A 19 1.51 2.18 0.33
C CYS A 19 2.06 3.55 -0.09
N GLY A 20 3.39 3.71 -0.06
CA GLY A 20 4.05 4.97 -0.40
C GLY A 20 3.92 6.07 0.64
N ASN A 21 3.68 5.71 1.89
CA ASN A 21 3.57 6.68 2.98
C ASN A 21 4.63 6.37 4.04
N THR A 22 5.08 7.42 4.73
CA THR A 22 5.88 7.27 5.95
C THR A 22 4.96 6.89 7.10
N HIS A 23 5.35 5.89 7.87
CA HIS A 23 4.65 5.46 9.06
C HIS A 23 5.54 5.61 10.28
N GLU A 24 4.98 6.19 11.34
CA GLU A 24 5.52 6.06 12.69
C GLU A 24 5.08 4.69 13.21
N ALA A 25 6.00 3.73 13.26
CA ALA A 25 5.68 2.41 13.76
C ALA A 25 6.82 1.84 14.60
N ARG A 26 6.45 1.23 15.72
CA ARG A 26 7.39 0.45 16.54
C ARG A 26 7.77 -0.87 15.88
N MET A 27 6.98 -1.34 14.91
CA MET A 27 7.15 -2.64 14.23
C MET A 27 6.88 -2.53 12.73
N SER A 28 7.82 -3.02 11.93
CA SER A 28 7.73 -3.12 10.47
C SER A 28 8.39 -4.41 9.99
N TYR A 29 8.03 -4.86 8.78
CA TYR A 29 8.68 -5.97 8.11
C TYR A 29 9.63 -5.44 7.06
N LYS A 30 10.85 -5.98 7.02
CA LYS A 30 11.87 -5.66 6.02
C LYS A 30 12.25 -6.92 5.27
N CYS A 31 12.35 -6.85 3.95
CA CYS A 31 12.93 -7.92 3.15
C CYS A 31 14.41 -8.08 3.48
N THR A 32 14.87 -9.34 3.60
CA THR A 32 16.29 -9.63 3.88
C THR A 32 17.17 -9.56 2.63
N VAL A 33 16.57 -9.54 1.43
CA VAL A 33 17.27 -9.61 0.14
C VAL A 33 17.30 -8.25 -0.57
N CYS A 34 16.24 -7.46 -0.48
CA CYS A 34 16.11 -6.17 -1.16
C CYS A 34 15.70 -5.06 -0.17
N PRO A 35 15.85 -3.77 -0.52
CA PRO A 35 15.53 -2.67 0.38
C PRO A 35 14.02 -2.43 0.55
N PHE A 36 13.19 -3.46 0.46
CA PHE A 36 11.73 -3.37 0.63
C PHE A 36 11.33 -3.38 2.10
N TRP A 37 10.51 -2.41 2.50
CA TRP A 37 9.94 -2.23 3.82
C TRP A 37 8.42 -2.12 3.76
N VAL A 38 7.72 -2.75 4.70
CA VAL A 38 6.26 -2.72 4.77
C VAL A 38 5.78 -2.60 6.21
N SER A 39 4.78 -1.77 6.46
CA SER A 39 4.13 -1.68 7.77
C SER A 39 3.31 -2.93 8.06
N GLN A 40 3.14 -3.28 9.34
CA GLN A 40 2.32 -4.42 9.72
C GLN A 40 0.88 -4.31 9.18
N LYS A 41 0.31 -3.09 9.15
CA LYS A 41 -1.00 -2.82 8.57
C LYS A 41 -1.04 -3.12 7.06
N CYS A 42 -0.03 -2.69 6.31
CA CYS A 42 0.03 -2.97 4.87
C CYS A 42 0.29 -4.46 4.61
N ALA A 43 1.17 -5.10 5.38
CA ALA A 43 1.43 -6.54 5.28
C ALA A 43 0.20 -7.40 5.60
N SER A 44 -0.67 -6.92 6.50
CA SER A 44 -1.92 -7.59 6.88
C SER A 44 -3.11 -7.17 5.99
N SER A 45 -2.87 -6.48 4.88
CA SER A 45 -3.95 -6.09 3.97
C SER A 45 -4.56 -7.34 3.31
N PRO A 46 -5.90 -7.42 3.23
CA PRO A 46 -6.58 -8.58 2.67
C PRO A 46 -6.21 -8.77 1.20
N SER A 47 -6.10 -10.02 0.75
CA SER A 47 -5.82 -10.33 -0.66
C SER A 47 -6.95 -9.88 -1.60
N THR A 48 -8.17 -9.77 -1.06
CA THR A 48 -9.37 -9.44 -1.81
C THR A 48 -10.30 -8.56 -0.97
N ILE A 49 -10.90 -7.54 -1.59
CA ILE A 49 -11.87 -6.64 -0.97
C ILE A 49 -13.05 -6.40 -1.90
N THR A 50 -14.23 -6.13 -1.35
CA THR A 50 -15.36 -5.59 -2.11
C THR A 50 -15.59 -4.16 -1.64
N ARG A 51 -15.80 -3.23 -2.58
CA ARG A 51 -16.11 -1.82 -2.28
C ARG A 51 -17.51 -1.50 -2.74
N SER A 52 -18.31 -0.92 -1.85
CA SER A 52 -19.67 -0.49 -2.17
C SER A 52 -19.73 0.67 -3.16
N ASP A 53 -18.71 1.55 -3.18
CA ASP A 53 -18.60 2.65 -4.15
C ASP A 53 -18.14 2.20 -5.55
N HIS A 54 -17.88 0.91 -5.73
CA HIS A 54 -17.51 0.33 -7.01
C HIS A 54 -18.73 -0.40 -7.57
N ASP A 55 -19.40 0.25 -8.53
CA ASP A 55 -20.74 0.01 -9.09
C ASP A 55 -21.02 -1.39 -9.67
N HIS A 56 -20.13 -2.36 -9.47
CA HIS A 56 -20.19 -3.66 -10.14
C HIS A 56 -20.10 -4.88 -9.20
N ASP A 57 -20.05 -4.69 -7.87
CA ASP A 57 -19.86 -5.76 -6.85
C ASP A 57 -18.63 -6.66 -7.09
N HIS A 58 -17.77 -6.33 -8.06
CA HIS A 58 -16.61 -7.13 -8.37
C HIS A 58 -15.55 -7.02 -7.27
N PRO A 59 -15.00 -8.15 -6.81
CA PRO A 59 -13.90 -8.14 -5.86
C PRO A 59 -12.65 -7.52 -6.49
N LEU A 60 -12.01 -6.62 -5.75
CA LEU A 60 -10.70 -6.09 -6.07
C LEU A 60 -9.64 -7.01 -5.48
N THR A 61 -8.66 -7.37 -6.31
CA THR A 61 -7.54 -8.22 -5.92
C THR A 61 -6.31 -7.37 -5.65
N LEU A 62 -5.62 -7.67 -4.55
CA LEU A 62 -4.34 -7.06 -4.21
C LEU A 62 -3.25 -7.61 -5.14
N ALA A 63 -2.54 -6.70 -5.79
CA ALA A 63 -1.31 -7.00 -6.53
C ALA A 63 -0.12 -6.26 -5.90
N TYR A 64 1.01 -6.96 -5.83
CA TYR A 64 2.25 -6.45 -5.25
C TYR A 64 3.10 -5.66 -6.25
N SER A 65 2.64 -5.57 -7.49
CA SER A 65 3.23 -4.79 -8.58
C SER A 65 2.14 -4.38 -9.55
N LEU A 66 2.41 -3.37 -10.38
CA LEU A 66 1.47 -2.97 -11.43
C LEU A 66 1.38 -4.09 -12.48
N PRO A 67 0.18 -4.68 -12.72
CA PRO A 67 0.06 -5.75 -13.70
C PRO A 67 0.46 -5.25 -15.09
N SER A 68 1.11 -6.09 -15.88
CA SER A 68 1.61 -5.76 -17.23
C SER A 68 0.50 -5.26 -18.18
N LEU A 69 -0.74 -5.71 -17.96
CA LEU A 69 -1.96 -5.24 -18.63
C LEU A 69 -2.17 -3.72 -18.49
N PHE A 70 -1.77 -3.15 -17.35
CA PHE A 70 -1.88 -1.73 -17.02
C PHE A 70 -0.59 -0.95 -17.34
N SER A 71 0.55 -1.63 -17.48
CA SER A 71 1.84 -1.00 -17.81
C SER A 71 1.89 -0.36 -19.19
N LYS A 72 0.99 -0.72 -20.11
CA LYS A 72 0.95 -0.15 -21.48
C LYS A 72 0.18 1.16 -21.60
N PHE A 73 -0.49 1.61 -20.54
CA PHE A 73 -1.30 2.83 -20.52
C PHE A 73 -0.93 3.73 -19.34
N ARG A 74 -1.21 5.03 -19.44
CA ARG A 74 -1.16 5.91 -18.27
C ARG A 74 -2.30 5.51 -17.33
N CYS A 75 -2.02 4.63 -16.38
CA CYS A 75 -2.98 4.27 -15.35
C CYS A 75 -3.01 5.36 -14.28
N TYR A 76 -4.21 5.83 -13.98
CA TYR A 76 -4.49 6.73 -12.89
C TYR A 76 -5.31 5.96 -11.86
N CYS A 77 -5.12 6.25 -10.58
CA CYS A 77 -5.95 5.70 -9.53
C CYS A 77 -7.39 6.19 -9.67
N ASP A 78 -8.36 5.30 -9.70
CA ASP A 78 -9.79 5.62 -9.82
C ASP A 78 -10.34 6.40 -8.61
N VAL A 79 -9.62 6.41 -7.47
CA VAL A 79 -10.05 7.12 -6.25
C VAL A 79 -9.46 8.52 -6.13
N CYS A 80 -8.16 8.68 -6.41
CA CYS A 80 -7.47 9.97 -6.20
C CYS A 80 -7.03 10.65 -7.50
N HIS A 81 -7.27 10.01 -8.65
CA HIS A 81 -6.92 10.47 -9.99
C HIS A 81 -5.42 10.81 -10.19
N LYS A 82 -4.55 10.36 -9.28
CA LYS A 82 -3.09 10.49 -9.42
C LYS A 82 -2.54 9.33 -10.24
N LYS A 83 -1.46 9.61 -10.99
CA LYS A 83 -0.78 8.62 -11.83
C LYS A 83 -0.24 7.48 -10.98
N MET A 84 -0.46 6.25 -11.43
CA MET A 84 0.17 5.05 -10.87
C MET A 84 1.64 5.06 -11.30
N THR A 85 2.55 5.47 -10.41
CA THR A 85 3.98 5.39 -10.65
C THR A 85 4.45 3.96 -10.43
N GLN A 86 5.28 3.46 -11.35
CA GLN A 86 5.69 2.05 -11.37
C GLN A 86 6.66 1.68 -10.25
N GLU A 87 7.18 2.67 -9.52
CA GLU A 87 8.42 2.46 -8.80
C GLU A 87 8.23 1.46 -7.65
N TYR A 88 7.32 1.66 -6.68
CA TYR A 88 7.04 0.62 -5.66
C TYR A 88 5.70 0.89 -4.95
N TYR A 89 4.57 0.39 -5.46
CA TYR A 89 3.29 0.44 -4.74
C TYR A 89 2.45 -0.82 -4.99
N TRP A 90 1.85 -1.34 -3.92
CA TRP A 90 0.80 -2.33 -4.01
C TRP A 90 -0.49 -1.67 -4.49
N VAL A 91 -1.25 -2.39 -5.29
CA VAL A 91 -2.45 -1.88 -5.96
C VAL A 91 -3.59 -2.84 -5.75
N TYR A 92 -4.80 -2.32 -5.66
CA TYR A 92 -6.00 -3.11 -5.83
C TYR A 92 -6.51 -2.93 -7.24
N TYR A 93 -6.84 -4.01 -7.92
CA TYR A 93 -7.39 -3.97 -9.26
C TYR A 93 -8.55 -4.95 -9.42
N CYS A 94 -9.47 -4.63 -10.32
CA CYS A 94 -10.56 -5.50 -10.73
C CYS A 94 -10.10 -6.31 -11.95
N ALA A 95 -10.30 -7.63 -11.96
CA ALA A 95 -10.05 -8.43 -13.17
C ALA A 95 -11.20 -8.33 -14.18
N GLY A 96 -12.43 -8.13 -13.70
CA GLY A 96 -13.63 -8.03 -14.53
C GLY A 96 -13.86 -6.64 -15.16
N CYS A 97 -13.06 -5.64 -14.79
CA CYS A 97 -13.27 -4.25 -15.16
C CYS A 97 -11.97 -3.45 -15.10
N ARG A 98 -11.94 -2.22 -15.63
CA ARG A 98 -10.71 -1.41 -15.71
C ARG A 98 -10.35 -0.67 -14.41
N TYR A 99 -10.98 -1.00 -13.29
CA TYR A 99 -10.75 -0.34 -12.01
C TYR A 99 -9.37 -0.67 -11.44
N ILE A 100 -8.65 0.37 -11.02
CA ILE A 100 -7.37 0.26 -10.32
C ILE A 100 -7.22 1.37 -9.26
N SER A 101 -6.71 1.00 -8.09
CA SER A 101 -6.53 1.92 -6.97
C SER A 101 -5.25 1.65 -6.21
N HIS A 102 -4.68 2.70 -5.60
CA HIS A 102 -3.57 2.53 -4.66
C HIS A 102 -4.03 1.76 -3.41
N LEU A 103 -3.14 0.98 -2.80
CA LEU A 103 -3.41 0.33 -1.50
C LEU A 103 -3.97 1.32 -0.46
N LYS A 104 -3.38 2.51 -0.36
CA LYS A 104 -3.82 3.54 0.59
C LYS A 104 -5.20 4.11 0.29
N CYS A 105 -5.55 4.23 -0.99
CA CYS A 105 -6.82 4.83 -1.42
C CYS A 105 -8.01 3.93 -1.08
N VAL A 106 -7.78 2.63 -0.87
CA VAL A 106 -8.81 1.73 -0.37
C VAL A 106 -9.06 1.94 1.13
N SER A 107 -7.99 2.03 1.92
CA SER A 107 -8.11 2.14 3.39
C SER A 107 -8.49 3.55 3.87
N SER A 108 -8.25 4.57 3.04
CA SER A 108 -8.66 5.94 3.31
C SER A 108 -10.05 6.19 2.72
N SER A 109 -11.10 5.71 3.39
CA SER A 109 -12.40 6.38 3.26
C SER A 109 -12.23 7.78 3.83
N SER A 110 -12.19 8.77 2.94
CA SER A 110 -12.25 10.22 3.19
C SER A 110 -11.99 10.64 4.64
N SER A 111 -10.74 10.97 4.97
CA SER A 111 -10.50 11.97 6.00
C SER A 111 -10.11 13.23 5.25
N SER A 112 -11.12 14.09 5.06
CA SER A 112 -10.98 15.48 4.63
C SER A 112 -9.99 16.23 5.52
#